data_AF-A0AAF0DW31-F1
#
_entry.id   AF-A0AAF0DW31-F1
#
_cell.length_a   1.000
_cell.length_b   1.000
_cell.length_c   1.000
_cell.angle_alpha   90.00
_cell.angle_beta   90.00
_cell.angle_gamma   90.00
#
_symmetry.space_group_name_H-M   'P 1'
#
loop_
_entity.id
_entity.type
_entity.pdbx_description
1 polymer ?
#
loop_
_entity_poly.entity_id
_entity_poly.type
_entity_poly.pdbx_seq_one_letter_code
_entity_poly.pdbx_strand_id
1 'polypeptide(L)'
;MRRSEQHESEIARLADKITRAIDADTSHSLEHKDGSESPSVAANTSTPTPVEPHTRNLRLALEQLEHTTDPASELAQQLSAAVRLAEEVNNGLRRTIRASLEVRMSLALQPAYEPMEGLVDTLDTNLSDLLKYSDDHVRSLTDTLIALGKEERALRRQEAARMVSPPRAAVNARHTLPVSSPRPSSAGDPYVDHTQVSFVDRPFPLAEAREHFARLKQWGLTLVRLLVTWEALSHAGPCPAYDIDADYVAYLQALFAIMDEFGLKCIVCAHQDVWSRLCGGSGAPGWTLVAAGLDPRRLNATATALVPDAGGEALTSMPPAGKEEPTGPFNWPSGYQKMAPATMATLFWGGKTFAPNLCITTDHAGRAQPENIQDFLQASYIEAFAQLAEALRSCRALAGFDLMNEPHRGYINLYSFDGWCYETDLHIGHYPSALESLALGDGYAQDIPFYVKSWPFPSRMSHRTHIAPKSRVWIDRATAPFPSTRRSDGCVWREHGVWAWNEKSQKPVVLQADYFSVDPRPGQGRRRVEFYRDFYAPFIQAFAER
;
A
#
# COMPACT_ATOMS: atom_id res chain seq x y z
N MET A 1 -46.23 2.38 6.70
CA MET A 1 -47.16 2.18 5.56
C MET A 1 -47.03 3.28 4.51
N ARG A 2 -47.65 4.48 4.61
CA ARG A 2 -47.65 5.46 3.49
C ARG A 2 -46.27 5.99 3.02
N ARG A 3 -45.23 5.98 3.86
CA ARG A 3 -43.85 6.32 3.45
C ARG A 3 -43.07 5.15 2.83
N SER A 4 -43.47 3.91 3.11
CA SER A 4 -42.82 2.69 2.58
C SER A 4 -43.26 2.45 1.13
N GLU A 5 -44.57 2.55 0.86
CA GLU A 5 -45.14 2.45 -0.50
C GLU A 5 -44.62 3.53 -1.45
N GLN A 6 -44.31 4.72 -0.92
CA GLN A 6 -43.75 5.83 -1.69
C GLN A 6 -42.29 5.57 -2.09
N HIS A 7 -41.51 4.90 -1.22
CA HIS A 7 -40.12 4.51 -1.48
C HIS A 7 -40.04 3.33 -2.46
N GLU A 8 -40.90 2.32 -2.32
CA GLU A 8 -40.97 1.19 -3.26
C GLU A 8 -41.35 1.64 -4.68
N SER A 9 -42.29 2.58 -4.79
CA SER A 9 -42.69 3.16 -6.08
C SER A 9 -41.55 3.97 -6.74
N GLU A 10 -40.75 4.66 -5.93
CA GLU A 10 -39.61 5.46 -6.41
C GLU A 10 -38.45 4.55 -6.86
N ILE A 11 -38.19 3.45 -6.15
CA ILE A 11 -37.20 2.43 -6.49
C ILE A 11 -37.58 1.69 -7.78
N ALA A 12 -38.83 1.25 -7.93
CA ALA A 12 -39.31 0.59 -9.15
C ALA A 12 -39.22 1.51 -10.38
N ARG A 13 -39.50 2.81 -10.19
CA ARG A 13 -39.41 3.82 -11.25
C ARG A 13 -37.96 4.13 -11.63
N LEU A 14 -37.02 4.07 -10.69
CA LEU A 14 -35.59 4.22 -10.97
C LEU A 14 -35.05 3.01 -11.74
N ALA A 15 -35.43 1.79 -11.34
CA ALA A 15 -35.01 0.55 -11.99
C ALA A 15 -35.44 0.51 -13.47
N ASP A 16 -36.70 0.83 -13.77
CA ASP A 16 -37.21 0.89 -15.15
C ASP A 16 -36.51 1.97 -15.99
N LYS A 17 -36.11 3.09 -15.38
CA LYS A 17 -35.38 4.16 -16.07
C LYS A 17 -33.94 3.75 -16.42
N ILE A 18 -33.31 2.95 -15.55
CA ILE A 18 -31.95 2.41 -15.74
C ILE A 18 -31.95 1.33 -16.83
N THR A 19 -32.91 0.40 -16.80
CA THR A 19 -33.03 -0.65 -17.83
C THR A 19 -33.21 -0.04 -19.23
N ARG A 20 -34.06 0.98 -19.36
CA ARG A 20 -34.26 1.67 -20.65
C ARG A 20 -33.03 2.45 -21.13
N ALA A 21 -32.23 3.00 -20.21
CA ALA A 21 -30.99 3.69 -20.56
C ALA A 21 -29.94 2.70 -21.08
N ILE A 22 -29.87 1.51 -20.49
CA ILE A 22 -28.98 0.42 -20.93
C ILE A 22 -29.41 -0.10 -22.30
N ASP A 23 -30.71 -0.33 -22.51
CA ASP A 23 -31.23 -0.83 -23.80
C ASP A 23 -31.05 0.19 -24.95
N ALA A 24 -31.17 1.48 -24.66
CA ALA A 24 -30.99 2.56 -25.64
C ALA A 24 -29.52 2.69 -26.12
N ASP A 25 -28.56 2.51 -25.21
CA ASP A 25 -27.13 2.63 -25.53
C ASP A 25 -26.60 1.40 -26.31
N THR A 26 -27.20 0.23 -26.06
CA THR A 26 -26.89 -1.01 -26.79
C THR A 26 -27.45 -1.00 -28.22
N SER A 27 -28.55 -0.27 -28.46
CA SER A 27 -29.21 -0.18 -29.77
C SER A 27 -28.52 0.81 -30.71
N HIS A 28 -27.88 1.85 -30.18
CA HIS A 28 -27.19 2.87 -30.98
C HIS A 28 -25.85 2.41 -31.56
N SER A 29 -25.31 1.28 -31.10
CA SER A 29 -23.98 0.78 -31.52
C SER A 29 -24.00 -0.29 -32.62
N LEU A 30 -25.19 -0.70 -33.12
CA LEU A 30 -25.32 -1.82 -34.08
C LEU A 30 -25.91 -1.47 -35.45
N GLU A 31 -26.24 -0.22 -35.73
CA GLU A 31 -26.66 0.21 -37.08
C GLU A 31 -25.50 0.88 -37.85
N HIS A 32 -24.50 0.11 -38.26
CA HIS A 32 -23.78 0.38 -39.51
C HIS A 32 -22.92 -0.82 -40.00
N LYS A 33 -23.33 -1.35 -41.17
CA LYS A 33 -22.62 -2.19 -42.17
C LYS A 33 -22.53 -3.72 -41.97
N ASP A 34 -23.53 -4.37 -42.57
CA ASP A 34 -23.52 -5.56 -43.44
C ASP A 34 -22.33 -6.54 -43.48
N GLY A 35 -22.69 -7.83 -43.39
CA GLY A 35 -22.22 -8.85 -44.33
C GLY A 35 -21.53 -10.09 -43.76
N SER A 36 -22.14 -11.25 -44.05
CA SER A 36 -21.59 -12.62 -44.04
C SER A 36 -21.68 -13.49 -42.77
N GLU A 37 -22.51 -14.53 -42.92
CA GLU A 37 -22.46 -15.92 -42.41
C GLU A 37 -22.13 -16.21 -40.95
N SER A 38 -23.18 -16.68 -40.24
CA SER A 38 -23.13 -17.34 -38.94
C SER A 38 -22.54 -18.76 -39.01
N PRO A 39 -21.77 -19.20 -38.00
CA PRO A 39 -21.77 -20.59 -37.58
C PRO A 39 -22.51 -20.73 -36.24
N SER A 40 -23.45 -21.66 -36.20
CA SER A 40 -24.16 -22.08 -35.00
C SER A 40 -23.20 -22.71 -34.00
N VAL A 41 -23.28 -22.31 -32.73
CA VAL A 41 -22.69 -23.04 -31.61
C VAL A 41 -23.78 -23.34 -30.61
N ALA A 42 -23.89 -24.63 -30.33
CA ALA A 42 -24.95 -25.31 -29.59
C ALA A 42 -25.08 -24.82 -28.14
N ALA A 43 -26.34 -24.83 -27.68
CA ALA A 43 -26.69 -24.76 -26.28
C ALA A 43 -26.02 -25.90 -25.50
N ASN A 44 -25.21 -25.56 -24.49
CA ASN A 44 -24.75 -26.50 -23.48
C ASN A 44 -24.99 -25.92 -22.07
N THR A 45 -25.97 -26.55 -21.42
CA THR A 45 -26.02 -26.95 -20.01
C THR A 45 -25.48 -26.00 -18.92
N SER A 46 -26.41 -25.61 -18.06
CA SER A 46 -26.22 -24.88 -16.80
C SER A 46 -25.19 -25.52 -15.86
N THR A 47 -24.01 -24.91 -15.75
CA THR A 47 -23.16 -25.00 -14.56
C THR A 47 -23.40 -23.79 -13.66
N PRO A 48 -23.53 -23.94 -12.33
CA PRO A 48 -23.74 -22.82 -11.43
C PRO A 48 -22.50 -21.91 -11.41
N THR A 49 -22.73 -20.60 -11.60
CA THR A 49 -21.73 -19.55 -11.60
C THR A 49 -21.04 -19.47 -10.22
N PRO A 50 -19.69 -19.41 -10.13
CA PRO A 50 -19.00 -19.27 -8.86
C PRO A 50 -19.34 -17.94 -8.18
N VAL A 51 -19.53 -17.98 -6.85
CA VAL A 51 -19.91 -16.83 -6.01
C VAL A 51 -18.78 -15.81 -5.93
N GLU A 52 -19.05 -14.54 -6.24
CA GLU A 52 -18.03 -13.50 -6.38
C GLU A 52 -17.63 -12.80 -5.05
N PRO A 53 -16.38 -12.32 -4.92
CA PRO A 53 -15.85 -11.77 -3.65
C PRO A 53 -16.48 -10.46 -3.15
N HIS A 54 -16.98 -9.59 -4.05
CA HIS A 54 -17.49 -8.26 -3.66
C HIS A 54 -18.91 -8.27 -3.10
N THR A 55 -19.76 -9.21 -3.54
CA THR A 55 -21.13 -9.37 -3.02
C THR A 55 -21.20 -10.38 -1.88
N ARG A 56 -20.08 -11.07 -1.59
CA ARG A 56 -19.95 -12.06 -0.51
C ARG A 56 -20.32 -11.51 0.86
N ASN A 57 -19.94 -10.29 1.20
CA ASN A 57 -20.27 -9.69 2.50
C ASN A 57 -21.77 -9.37 2.63
N LEU A 58 -22.42 -9.00 1.53
CA LEU A 58 -23.87 -8.74 1.50
C LEU A 58 -24.66 -10.06 1.55
N ARG A 59 -24.18 -11.12 0.89
CA ARG A 59 -24.75 -12.48 1.02
C ARG A 59 -24.57 -13.05 2.42
N LEU A 60 -23.38 -12.90 3.01
CA LEU A 60 -23.13 -13.34 4.40
C LEU A 60 -24.01 -12.57 5.39
N ALA A 61 -24.26 -11.28 5.16
CA ALA A 61 -25.19 -10.50 5.97
C ALA A 61 -26.64 -10.98 5.80
N LEU A 62 -27.05 -11.35 4.57
CA LEU A 62 -28.37 -11.94 4.30
C LEU A 62 -28.50 -13.32 4.95
N GLU A 63 -27.53 -14.21 4.80
CA GLU A 63 -27.49 -15.55 5.43
C GLU A 63 -27.52 -15.46 6.96
N GLN A 64 -26.79 -14.51 7.55
CA GLN A 64 -26.82 -14.28 9.00
C GLN A 64 -28.19 -13.78 9.47
N LEU A 65 -28.90 -12.99 8.66
CA LEU A 65 -30.24 -12.50 8.97
C LEU A 65 -31.32 -13.57 8.76
N GLU A 66 -31.21 -14.41 7.73
CA GLU A 66 -32.10 -15.57 7.52
C GLU A 66 -32.04 -16.56 8.69
N HIS A 67 -30.92 -16.59 9.42
CA HIS A 67 -30.78 -17.38 10.65
C HIS A 67 -31.31 -16.69 11.92
N THR A 68 -31.51 -15.37 11.93
CA THR A 68 -31.88 -14.60 13.14
C THR A 68 -33.24 -13.91 13.06
N THR A 69 -33.85 -13.80 11.88
CA THR A 69 -35.13 -13.14 11.62
C THR A 69 -36.03 -14.02 10.78
N ASP A 70 -37.35 -13.88 10.93
CA ASP A 70 -38.33 -14.58 10.08
C ASP A 70 -38.06 -14.27 8.59
N PRO A 71 -37.87 -15.29 7.72
CA PRO A 71 -37.66 -15.09 6.29
C PRO A 71 -38.80 -14.33 5.59
N ALA A 72 -39.99 -14.27 6.21
CA ALA A 72 -41.11 -13.47 5.73
C ALA A 72 -41.06 -11.99 6.16
N SER A 73 -40.03 -11.56 6.91
CA SER A 73 -39.90 -10.18 7.35
C SER A 73 -39.58 -9.24 6.17
N GLU A 74 -40.20 -8.05 6.19
CA GLU A 74 -40.02 -6.99 5.20
C GLU A 74 -38.53 -6.63 5.04
N LEU A 75 -37.76 -6.67 6.13
CA LEU A 75 -36.31 -6.44 6.15
C LEU A 75 -35.53 -7.50 5.35
N ALA A 76 -35.85 -8.79 5.54
CA ALA A 76 -35.18 -9.88 4.81
C ALA A 76 -35.47 -9.79 3.30
N GLN A 77 -36.71 -9.43 2.92
CA GLN A 77 -37.09 -9.24 1.52
C GLN A 77 -36.37 -8.05 0.87
N GLN A 78 -36.29 -6.91 1.58
CA GLN A 78 -35.61 -5.71 1.10
C GLN A 78 -34.09 -5.91 0.95
N LEU A 79 -33.46 -6.61 1.90
CA LEU A 79 -32.06 -7.00 1.81
C LEU A 79 -31.78 -7.96 0.65
N SER A 80 -32.66 -8.94 0.46
CA SER A 80 -32.54 -9.89 -0.64
C SER A 80 -32.68 -9.22 -2.02
N ALA A 81 -33.57 -8.23 -2.14
CA ALA A 81 -33.69 -7.40 -3.34
C ALA A 81 -32.45 -6.52 -3.58
N ALA A 82 -31.92 -5.91 -2.51
CA ALA A 82 -30.70 -5.11 -2.55
C ALA A 82 -29.46 -5.92 -3.00
N VAL A 83 -29.31 -7.15 -2.50
CA VAL A 83 -28.23 -8.08 -2.91
C VAL A 83 -28.34 -8.42 -4.39
N ARG A 84 -29.54 -8.77 -4.88
CA ARG A 84 -29.76 -9.11 -6.28
C ARG A 84 -29.47 -7.95 -7.23
N LEU A 85 -29.92 -6.74 -6.88
CA LEU A 85 -29.67 -5.54 -7.68
C LEU A 85 -28.17 -5.23 -7.75
N ALA A 86 -27.46 -5.33 -6.61
CA ALA A 86 -26.01 -5.13 -6.57
C ALA A 86 -25.25 -6.16 -7.46
N GLU A 87 -25.72 -7.41 -7.49
CA GLU A 87 -25.16 -8.46 -8.35
C GLU A 87 -25.40 -8.20 -9.84
N GLU A 88 -26.61 -7.78 -10.22
CA GLU A 88 -26.92 -7.44 -11.61
C GLU A 88 -26.10 -6.27 -12.12
N VAL A 89 -25.96 -5.21 -11.32
CA VAL A 89 -25.15 -4.02 -11.66
C VAL A 89 -23.68 -4.41 -11.81
N ASN A 90 -23.12 -5.15 -10.85
CA ASN A 90 -21.71 -5.58 -10.91
C ASN A 90 -21.42 -6.50 -12.10
N ASN A 91 -22.33 -7.43 -12.41
CA ASN A 91 -22.22 -8.30 -13.58
C ASN A 91 -22.32 -7.51 -14.90
N GLY A 92 -23.21 -6.51 -14.97
CA GLY A 92 -23.30 -5.58 -16.09
C GLY A 92 -21.99 -4.81 -16.31
N LEU A 93 -21.44 -4.24 -15.23
CA LEU A 93 -20.19 -3.49 -15.24
C LEU A 93 -19.03 -4.32 -15.79
N ARG A 94 -18.88 -5.56 -15.30
CA ARG A 94 -17.83 -6.49 -15.75
C ARG A 94 -17.94 -6.83 -17.23
N ARG A 95 -19.17 -7.06 -17.73
CA ARG A 95 -19.38 -7.36 -19.16
C ARG A 95 -18.95 -6.18 -20.03
N THR A 96 -19.32 -4.96 -19.65
CA THR A 96 -18.96 -3.74 -20.38
C THR A 96 -17.45 -3.47 -20.33
N ILE A 97 -16.81 -3.65 -19.18
CA ILE A 97 -15.36 -3.49 -19.02
C ILE A 97 -14.60 -4.52 -19.86
N ARG A 98 -15.01 -5.80 -19.82
CA ARG A 98 -14.37 -6.87 -20.61
C ARG A 98 -14.50 -6.59 -22.11
N ALA A 99 -15.70 -6.23 -22.58
CA ALA A 99 -15.91 -5.88 -23.98
C ALA A 99 -15.04 -4.68 -24.42
N SER A 100 -14.94 -3.65 -23.58
CA SER A 100 -14.09 -2.47 -23.83
C SER A 100 -12.60 -2.84 -23.89
N LEU A 101 -12.12 -3.68 -22.95
CA LEU A 101 -10.74 -4.15 -22.93
C LEU A 101 -10.40 -5.06 -24.11
N GLU A 102 -11.29 -5.97 -24.52
CA GLU A 102 -11.09 -6.82 -25.71
C GLU A 102 -10.99 -5.98 -26.99
N VAL A 103 -11.80 -4.93 -27.13
CA VAL A 103 -11.70 -3.97 -28.24
C VAL A 103 -10.37 -3.20 -28.18
N ARG A 104 -9.94 -2.72 -27.01
CA ARG A 104 -8.63 -2.03 -26.86
C ARG A 104 -7.45 -2.94 -27.19
N MET A 105 -7.46 -4.18 -26.70
CA MET A 105 -6.36 -5.13 -26.92
C MET A 105 -6.30 -5.58 -28.38
N SER A 106 -7.44 -5.77 -29.05
CA SER A 106 -7.47 -6.15 -30.47
C SER A 106 -7.00 -5.03 -31.41
N LEU A 107 -7.16 -3.76 -31.03
CA LEU A 107 -6.66 -2.60 -31.78
C LEU A 107 -5.18 -2.31 -31.51
N ALA A 108 -4.73 -2.43 -30.25
CA ALA A 108 -3.35 -2.16 -29.85
C ALA A 108 -2.32 -3.17 -30.41
N LEU A 109 -2.78 -4.36 -30.83
CA LEU A 109 -1.94 -5.40 -31.43
C LEU A 109 -1.76 -5.25 -32.95
N GLN A 110 -2.38 -4.25 -33.59
CA GLN A 110 -2.24 -4.01 -35.02
C GLN A 110 -0.99 -3.17 -35.34
N PRO A 111 -0.17 -3.54 -36.35
CA PRO A 111 0.95 -2.72 -36.79
C PRO A 111 0.40 -1.41 -37.38
N ALA A 112 0.91 -0.27 -36.90
CA ALA A 112 0.49 1.11 -37.25
C ALA A 112 -0.71 1.70 -36.47
N TYR A 113 -1.00 1.21 -35.26
CA TYR A 113 -1.95 1.87 -34.36
C TYR A 113 -1.45 3.27 -33.92
N GLU A 114 -2.11 4.33 -34.39
CA GLU A 114 -2.05 5.65 -33.77
C GLU A 114 -3.14 5.75 -32.68
N PRO A 115 -2.84 6.27 -31.47
CA PRO A 115 -3.85 6.46 -30.44
C PRO A 115 -4.94 7.41 -30.94
N MET A 116 -6.17 6.92 -31.12
CA MET A 116 -7.33 7.78 -31.32
C MET A 116 -7.68 8.46 -29.99
N GLU A 117 -6.97 9.54 -29.66
CA GLU A 117 -7.12 10.30 -28.40
C GLU A 117 -8.60 10.58 -28.06
N GLY A 118 -9.41 10.98 -29.05
CA GLY A 118 -10.83 11.28 -28.82
C GLY A 118 -11.72 10.08 -28.45
N LEU A 119 -11.41 8.87 -28.94
CA LEU A 119 -12.18 7.66 -28.60
C LEU A 119 -11.78 7.13 -27.21
N VAL A 120 -10.50 7.24 -26.85
CA VAL A 120 -9.97 6.86 -25.53
C VAL A 120 -10.54 7.77 -24.46
N ASP A 121 -10.52 9.09 -24.66
CA ASP A 121 -11.08 10.06 -23.70
C ASP A 121 -12.58 9.87 -23.48
N THR A 122 -13.34 9.60 -24.54
CA THR A 122 -14.79 9.35 -24.44
C THR A 122 -15.07 8.06 -23.66
N LEU A 123 -14.30 6.99 -23.92
CA LEU A 123 -14.46 5.72 -23.23
C LEU A 123 -14.00 5.77 -21.77
N ASP A 124 -12.92 6.51 -21.46
CA ASP A 124 -12.44 6.72 -20.10
C ASP A 124 -13.40 7.60 -19.30
N THR A 125 -14.00 8.62 -19.92
CA THR A 125 -15.06 9.43 -19.31
C THR A 125 -16.28 8.58 -19.00
N ASN A 126 -16.76 7.78 -19.96
CA ASN A 126 -17.91 6.90 -19.77
C ASN A 126 -17.63 5.84 -18.68
N LEU A 127 -16.43 5.25 -18.66
CA LEU A 127 -16.04 4.29 -17.63
C LEU A 127 -15.95 4.94 -16.24
N SER A 128 -15.40 6.16 -16.17
CA SER A 128 -15.29 6.93 -14.93
C SER A 128 -16.66 7.32 -14.38
N ASP A 129 -17.58 7.75 -15.25
CA ASP A 129 -18.96 8.06 -14.85
C ASP A 129 -19.70 6.80 -14.37
N LEU A 130 -19.52 5.67 -15.06
CA LEU A 130 -20.13 4.39 -14.69
C LEU A 130 -19.62 3.87 -13.33
N LEU A 131 -18.32 4.01 -13.07
CA LEU A 131 -17.71 3.67 -11.78
C LEU A 131 -18.22 4.60 -10.67
N LYS A 132 -18.35 5.90 -10.95
CA LYS A 132 -18.92 6.86 -10.02
C LYS A 132 -20.38 6.55 -9.68
N TYR A 133 -21.20 6.17 -10.68
CA TYR A 133 -22.58 5.74 -10.44
C TYR A 133 -22.64 4.45 -9.63
N SER A 134 -21.72 3.50 -9.86
CA SER A 134 -21.60 2.28 -9.05
C SER A 134 -21.24 2.60 -7.59
N ASP A 135 -20.26 3.48 -7.37
CA ASP A 135 -19.82 3.88 -6.03
C ASP A 135 -20.90 4.66 -5.28
N ASP A 136 -21.62 5.56 -5.95
CA ASP A 136 -22.77 6.28 -5.38
C ASP A 136 -23.92 5.30 -5.02
N HIS A 137 -24.14 4.25 -5.82
CA HIS A 137 -25.13 3.21 -5.52
C HIS A 137 -24.71 2.35 -4.32
N VAL A 138 -23.46 1.90 -4.28
CA VAL A 138 -22.91 1.12 -3.16
C VAL A 138 -22.92 1.95 -1.88
N ARG A 139 -22.63 3.26 -1.96
CA ARG A 139 -22.73 4.19 -0.84
C ARG A 139 -24.17 4.35 -0.37
N SER A 140 -25.13 4.55 -1.29
CA SER A 140 -26.56 4.65 -0.96
C SER A 140 -27.11 3.38 -0.30
N LEU A 141 -26.74 2.20 -0.82
CA LEU A 141 -27.04 0.90 -0.22
C LEU A 141 -26.42 0.76 1.18
N THR A 142 -25.15 1.15 1.33
CA THR A 142 -24.44 1.11 2.61
C THR A 142 -25.08 2.05 3.64
N ASP A 143 -25.46 3.26 3.24
CA ASP A 143 -26.12 4.24 4.11
C ASP A 143 -27.51 3.76 4.55
N THR A 144 -28.24 3.09 3.65
CA THR A 144 -29.54 2.46 3.95
C THR A 144 -29.37 1.31 4.95
N LEU A 145 -28.37 0.44 4.75
CA LEU A 145 -28.03 -0.63 5.70
C LEU A 145 -27.55 -0.10 7.06
N ILE A 146 -26.80 1.01 7.07
CA ILE A 146 -26.36 1.68 8.29
C ILE A 146 -27.55 2.27 9.04
N ALA A 147 -28.50 2.89 8.34
CA ALA A 147 -29.71 3.44 8.92
C ALA A 147 -30.58 2.33 9.54
N LEU A 148 -30.83 1.25 8.81
CA LEU A 148 -31.57 0.07 9.30
C LEU A 148 -30.86 -0.58 10.49
N GLY A 149 -29.55 -0.76 10.41
CA GLY A 149 -28.75 -1.29 11.52
C GLY A 149 -28.64 -0.34 12.72
N LYS A 150 -28.85 0.98 12.56
CA LYS A 150 -28.89 1.93 13.69
C LYS A 150 -30.18 1.77 14.50
N GLU A 151 -31.32 1.54 13.85
CA GLU A 151 -32.60 1.27 14.53
C GLU A 151 -32.54 -0.05 15.32
N GLU A 152 -31.98 -1.10 14.71
CA GLU A 152 -31.83 -2.40 15.37
C GLU A 152 -30.80 -2.38 16.53
N ARG A 153 -29.69 -1.65 16.36
CA ARG A 153 -28.69 -1.44 17.45
C ARG A 153 -29.22 -0.57 18.57
N ALA A 154 -30.17 0.34 18.31
CA ALA A 154 -30.83 1.12 19.36
C ALA A 154 -31.72 0.21 20.23
N LEU A 155 -32.47 -0.70 19.60
CA LEU A 155 -33.23 -1.76 20.29
C LEU A 155 -32.32 -2.69 21.11
N ARG A 156 -31.25 -3.23 20.50
CA ARG A 156 -30.30 -4.11 21.22
C ARG A 156 -29.48 -3.40 22.30
N ARG A 157 -29.19 -2.09 22.17
CA ARG A 157 -28.55 -1.29 23.25
C ARG A 157 -29.46 -1.12 24.46
N GLN A 158 -30.77 -1.02 24.25
CA GLN A 158 -31.75 -0.97 25.33
C GLN A 158 -31.79 -2.29 26.11
N GLU A 159 -31.58 -3.42 25.45
CA GLU A 159 -31.46 -4.76 26.05
C GLU A 159 -30.08 -5.01 26.69
N ALA A 160 -28.99 -4.61 26.03
CA ALA A 160 -27.61 -4.82 26.50
C ALA A 160 -27.20 -3.91 27.66
N ALA A 161 -27.87 -2.76 27.87
CA ALA A 161 -27.68 -1.91 29.05
C ALA A 161 -28.01 -2.62 30.38
N ARG A 162 -28.61 -3.83 30.33
CA ARG A 162 -28.87 -4.69 31.49
C ARG A 162 -27.77 -5.69 31.80
N MET A 163 -26.73 -5.84 30.97
CA MET A 163 -25.65 -6.82 31.20
C MET A 163 -24.25 -6.19 31.10
N VAL A 164 -23.47 -6.37 32.17
CA VAL A 164 -22.09 -5.86 32.31
C VAL A 164 -21.15 -6.62 31.36
N SER A 165 -20.37 -5.90 30.55
CA SER A 165 -19.40 -6.46 29.59
C SER A 165 -17.95 -6.06 29.92
N PRO A 166 -16.96 -6.96 29.72
CA PRO A 166 -15.53 -6.66 29.79
C PRO A 166 -14.95 -6.22 28.42
N PRO A 167 -13.71 -5.66 28.36
CA PRO A 167 -13.23 -4.91 27.21
C PRO A 167 -12.66 -5.75 26.04
N ARG A 168 -12.79 -5.21 24.83
CA ARG A 168 -12.23 -5.73 23.55
C ARG A 168 -10.78 -5.26 23.35
N ALA A 169 -9.91 -6.15 22.88
CA ALA A 169 -8.53 -5.85 22.47
C ALA A 169 -8.43 -5.55 20.96
N ALA A 170 -7.52 -4.63 20.59
CA ALA A 170 -7.18 -4.29 19.22
C ALA A 170 -6.19 -5.31 18.63
N VAL A 171 -6.45 -5.78 17.40
CA VAL A 171 -5.56 -6.66 16.63
C VAL A 171 -4.42 -5.82 16.06
N ASN A 172 -3.17 -6.16 16.40
CA ASN A 172 -1.98 -5.36 16.12
C ASN A 172 -1.04 -6.12 15.15
N ALA A 173 -0.38 -5.42 14.23
CA ALA A 173 0.49 -5.95 13.15
C ALA A 173 1.83 -6.55 13.64
N ARG A 174 1.86 -7.17 14.82
CA ARG A 174 3.08 -7.58 15.54
C ARG A 174 3.94 -8.63 14.83
N HIS A 175 3.45 -9.27 13.76
CA HIS A 175 4.15 -10.34 13.07
C HIS A 175 5.14 -9.86 11.99
N THR A 176 5.03 -8.61 11.55
CA THR A 176 6.01 -7.98 10.64
C THR A 176 7.14 -7.28 11.40
N LEU A 177 7.13 -7.36 12.73
CA LEU A 177 8.15 -6.80 13.62
C LEU A 177 8.99 -7.91 14.27
N PRO A 178 10.30 -7.72 14.42
CA PRO A 178 11.19 -8.71 15.01
C PRO A 178 10.91 -8.94 16.49
N VAL A 179 11.51 -9.98 17.04
CA VAL A 179 11.72 -10.18 18.48
C VAL A 179 13.21 -9.97 18.77
N SER A 180 13.56 -9.55 19.99
CA SER A 180 14.94 -9.54 20.46
C SER A 180 15.55 -10.94 20.34
N SER A 181 16.77 -11.05 19.81
CA SER A 181 17.45 -12.33 19.61
C SER A 181 17.59 -13.12 20.93
N PRO A 182 17.31 -14.44 20.95
CA PRO A 182 17.52 -15.28 22.13
C PRO A 182 19.00 -15.61 22.41
N ARG A 183 19.96 -15.16 21.57
CA ARG A 183 21.40 -15.36 21.85
C ARG A 183 21.82 -14.55 23.10
N PRO A 184 22.47 -15.18 24.10
CA PRO A 184 22.61 -14.62 25.46
C PRO A 184 23.66 -13.50 25.62
N SER A 185 23.95 -12.67 24.61
CA SER A 185 25.02 -11.67 24.72
C SER A 185 24.72 -10.21 24.34
N SER A 186 23.52 -9.86 23.87
CA SER A 186 23.13 -8.43 23.76
C SER A 186 21.66 -8.26 23.35
N ALA A 187 20.72 -8.46 24.28
CA ALA A 187 19.33 -8.05 24.07
C ALA A 187 19.23 -6.50 24.09
N GLY A 188 19.70 -5.87 23.02
CA GLY A 188 19.52 -4.43 22.76
C GLY A 188 18.12 -4.14 22.24
N ASP A 189 17.69 -2.89 22.34
CA ASP A 189 16.48 -2.40 21.68
C ASP A 189 16.64 -2.61 20.15
N PRO A 190 15.74 -3.35 19.47
CA PRO A 190 15.84 -3.60 18.04
C PRO A 190 15.83 -2.29 17.22
N TYR A 191 15.29 -1.19 17.73
CA TYR A 191 15.36 0.12 17.08
C TYR A 191 16.73 0.80 17.20
N VAL A 192 17.59 0.32 18.09
CA VAL A 192 18.96 0.81 18.29
C VAL A 192 19.96 -0.10 17.55
N ASP A 193 19.90 -1.41 17.75
CA ASP A 193 20.66 -2.38 16.96
C ASP A 193 19.74 -3.06 15.94
N HIS A 194 19.72 -2.50 14.74
CA HIS A 194 18.87 -3.01 13.66
C HIS A 194 19.45 -4.22 12.93
N THR A 195 20.66 -4.66 13.29
CA THR A 195 21.36 -5.77 12.62
C THR A 195 21.32 -7.08 13.41
N GLN A 196 20.87 -7.06 14.67
CA GLN A 196 20.79 -8.24 15.53
C GLN A 196 19.34 -8.51 15.94
N VAL A 197 18.52 -8.88 14.96
CA VAL A 197 17.08 -9.13 15.11
C VAL A 197 16.72 -10.54 14.65
N SER A 198 15.61 -11.08 15.16
CA SER A 198 15.11 -12.39 14.70
C SER A 198 13.62 -12.35 14.40
N PHE A 199 13.23 -13.09 13.37
CA PHE A 199 11.85 -13.26 12.95
C PHE A 199 11.37 -14.72 13.07
N VAL A 200 12.19 -15.60 13.64
CA VAL A 200 11.77 -16.96 14.00
C VAL A 200 10.53 -16.88 14.88
N ASP A 201 9.58 -17.80 14.69
CA ASP A 201 8.29 -17.81 15.39
C ASP A 201 7.38 -16.60 15.09
N ARG A 202 7.59 -15.92 13.95
CA ARG A 202 6.63 -14.98 13.36
C ARG A 202 5.96 -15.61 12.12
N PRO A 203 4.63 -15.60 12.02
CA PRO A 203 3.66 -14.84 12.83
C PRO A 203 3.31 -15.45 14.21
N PHE A 204 3.62 -16.72 14.42
CA PHE A 204 3.39 -17.43 15.68
C PHE A 204 4.41 -18.57 15.86
N PRO A 205 4.60 -19.08 17.09
CA PRO A 205 5.48 -20.21 17.35
C PRO A 205 5.14 -21.44 16.51
N LEU A 206 6.17 -22.16 16.04
CA LEU A 206 5.95 -23.34 15.20
C LEU A 206 5.05 -24.41 15.88
N ALA A 207 5.12 -24.51 17.21
CA ALA A 207 4.28 -25.42 18.00
C ALA A 207 2.77 -25.13 17.89
N GLU A 208 2.38 -23.88 17.63
CA GLU A 208 0.99 -23.44 17.50
C GLU A 208 0.46 -23.58 16.06
N ALA A 209 1.35 -23.83 15.08
CA ALA A 209 1.02 -23.82 13.66
C ALA A 209 -0.10 -24.80 13.28
N ARG A 210 -0.05 -26.03 13.82
CA ARG A 210 -1.09 -27.05 13.55
C ARG A 210 -2.47 -26.60 14.00
N GLU A 211 -2.56 -25.93 15.15
CA GLU A 211 -3.84 -25.42 15.66
C GLU A 211 -4.39 -24.30 14.79
N HIS A 212 -3.52 -23.37 14.36
CA HIS A 212 -3.91 -22.28 13.45
C HIS A 212 -4.37 -22.81 12.09
N PHE A 213 -3.64 -23.74 11.48
CA PHE A 213 -4.00 -24.29 10.17
C PHE A 213 -5.23 -25.20 10.22
N ALA A 214 -5.45 -25.92 11.32
CA ALA A 214 -6.70 -26.64 11.55
C ALA A 214 -7.91 -25.69 11.57
N ARG A 215 -7.79 -24.53 12.25
CA ARG A 215 -8.83 -23.50 12.27
C ARG A 215 -9.12 -22.93 10.88
N LEU A 216 -8.08 -22.57 10.11
CA LEU A 216 -8.25 -22.07 8.75
C LEU A 216 -8.98 -23.09 7.86
N LYS A 217 -8.58 -24.37 7.94
CA LYS A 217 -9.22 -25.45 7.21
C LYS A 217 -10.69 -25.64 7.62
N GLN A 218 -11.00 -25.57 8.92
CA GLN A 218 -12.37 -25.66 9.43
C GLN A 218 -13.24 -24.51 8.92
N TRP A 219 -12.66 -23.32 8.70
CA TRP A 219 -13.35 -22.18 8.07
C TRP A 219 -13.46 -22.29 6.54
N GLY A 220 -12.97 -23.37 5.94
CA GLY A 220 -12.98 -23.58 4.49
C GLY A 220 -11.96 -22.74 3.73
N LEU A 221 -10.97 -22.16 4.41
CA LEU A 221 -9.90 -21.39 3.78
C LEU A 221 -8.81 -22.34 3.25
N THR A 222 -8.39 -22.11 2.01
CA THR A 222 -7.42 -22.98 1.30
C THR A 222 -6.12 -22.27 0.91
N LEU A 223 -6.08 -20.94 1.03
CA LEU A 223 -4.97 -20.10 0.59
C LEU A 223 -4.57 -19.12 1.71
N VAL A 224 -3.27 -19.03 1.97
CA VAL A 224 -2.66 -18.13 2.94
C VAL A 224 -1.72 -17.16 2.22
N ARG A 225 -1.89 -15.85 2.42
CA ARG A 225 -0.88 -14.86 2.06
C ARG A 225 0.03 -14.65 3.27
N LEU A 226 1.23 -15.23 3.24
CA LEU A 226 2.20 -15.15 4.34
C LEU A 226 3.08 -13.92 4.14
N LEU A 227 3.13 -13.06 5.15
CA LEU A 227 3.92 -11.84 5.10
C LEU A 227 5.37 -12.13 5.52
N VAL A 228 6.31 -11.89 4.61
CA VAL A 228 7.75 -12.02 4.83
C VAL A 228 8.39 -10.69 4.50
N THR A 229 9.02 -10.05 5.49
CA THR A 229 9.71 -8.77 5.28
C THR A 229 11.12 -9.01 4.74
N TRP A 230 11.64 -8.06 3.97
CA TRP A 230 13.04 -8.12 3.53
C TRP A 230 14.02 -8.12 4.72
N GLU A 231 13.69 -7.41 5.80
CA GLU A 231 14.41 -7.44 7.08
C GLU A 231 14.49 -8.85 7.67
N ALA A 232 13.40 -9.63 7.60
CA ALA A 232 13.42 -11.00 8.12
C ALA A 232 14.44 -11.91 7.40
N LEU A 233 14.70 -11.63 6.13
CA LEU A 233 15.67 -12.38 5.33
C LEU A 233 17.08 -11.82 5.49
N SER A 234 17.26 -10.50 5.40
CA SER A 234 18.57 -9.88 5.14
C SER A 234 18.88 -8.74 6.12
N HIS A 235 18.55 -8.89 7.42
CA HIS A 235 18.77 -7.83 8.42
C HIS A 235 20.24 -7.47 8.66
N ALA A 236 21.16 -8.43 8.48
CA ALA A 236 22.60 -8.24 8.76
C ALA A 236 23.33 -7.39 7.72
N GLY A 237 22.87 -7.40 6.46
CA GLY A 237 23.53 -6.68 5.38
C GLY A 237 22.96 -7.00 3.99
N PRO A 238 23.55 -6.43 2.92
CA PRO A 238 23.14 -6.67 1.54
C PRO A 238 23.45 -8.10 1.07
N CYS A 239 22.48 -8.73 0.41
CA CYS A 239 22.65 -10.05 -0.20
C CYS A 239 23.25 -9.89 -1.61
N PRO A 240 24.18 -10.76 -2.08
CA PRO A 240 24.70 -11.97 -1.43
C PRO A 240 25.98 -11.76 -0.62
N ALA A 241 26.43 -10.52 -0.41
CA ALA A 241 27.60 -10.27 0.45
C ALA A 241 27.38 -10.78 1.89
N TYR A 242 26.12 -10.84 2.32
CA TYR A 242 25.64 -11.44 3.55
C TYR A 242 24.58 -12.50 3.21
N ASP A 243 24.69 -13.67 3.85
CA ASP A 243 23.69 -14.73 3.70
C ASP A 243 22.34 -14.32 4.29
N ILE A 244 21.24 -14.84 3.74
CA ILE A 244 19.93 -14.71 4.36
C ILE A 244 19.85 -15.50 5.68
N ASP A 245 18.98 -15.07 6.61
CA ASP A 245 18.82 -15.70 7.92
C ASP A 245 18.39 -17.18 7.80
N ALA A 246 19.35 -18.08 7.98
CA ALA A 246 19.16 -19.52 7.88
C ALA A 246 18.17 -20.07 8.93
N ASP A 247 18.12 -19.48 10.13
CA ASP A 247 17.22 -19.91 11.20
C ASP A 247 15.77 -19.57 10.82
N TYR A 248 15.55 -18.37 10.25
CA TYR A 248 14.23 -17.98 9.76
C TYR A 248 13.79 -18.80 8.53
N VAL A 249 14.69 -19.09 7.60
CA VAL A 249 14.39 -19.97 6.46
C VAL A 249 14.01 -21.38 6.91
N ALA A 250 14.73 -21.95 7.89
CA ALA A 250 14.41 -23.26 8.45
C ALA A 250 13.02 -23.27 9.13
N TYR A 251 12.69 -22.19 9.85
CA TYR A 251 11.35 -21.99 10.41
C TYR A 251 10.27 -21.97 9.32
N LEU A 252 10.49 -21.24 8.22
CA LEU A 252 9.55 -21.19 7.10
C LEU A 252 9.38 -22.56 6.43
N GLN A 253 10.46 -23.30 6.17
CA GLN A 253 10.39 -24.65 5.61
C GLN A 253 9.53 -25.58 6.48
N ALA A 254 9.71 -25.54 7.79
CA ALA A 254 8.90 -26.31 8.73
C ALA A 254 7.42 -25.85 8.72
N LEU A 255 7.17 -24.54 8.70
CA LEU A 255 5.83 -23.98 8.62
C LEU A 255 5.09 -24.45 7.35
N PHE A 256 5.77 -24.42 6.20
CA PHE A 256 5.21 -24.88 4.92
C PHE A 256 4.95 -26.38 4.90
N ALA A 257 5.79 -27.19 5.55
CA ALA A 257 5.54 -28.62 5.71
C ALA A 257 4.24 -28.88 6.47
N ILE A 258 3.99 -28.13 7.55
CA ILE A 258 2.72 -28.23 8.29
C ILE A 258 1.55 -27.73 7.44
N MET A 259 1.69 -26.64 6.67
CA MET A 259 0.63 -26.18 5.75
C MET A 259 0.20 -27.26 4.76
N ASP A 260 1.16 -28.04 4.22
CA ASP A 260 0.89 -29.13 3.29
C ASP A 260 0.06 -30.26 3.92
N GLU A 261 0.30 -30.60 5.20
CA GLU A 261 -0.51 -31.58 5.95
C GLU A 261 -2.00 -31.19 6.00
N PHE A 262 -2.30 -29.89 6.02
CA PHE A 262 -3.66 -29.37 6.01
C PHE A 262 -4.22 -29.15 4.60
N GLY A 263 -3.42 -29.30 3.55
CA GLY A 263 -3.80 -29.02 2.17
C GLY A 263 -3.93 -27.52 1.88
N LEU A 264 -3.25 -26.68 2.65
CA LEU A 264 -3.21 -25.23 2.45
C LEU A 264 -2.15 -24.88 1.38
N LYS A 265 -2.48 -23.89 0.56
CA LYS A 265 -1.53 -23.23 -0.33
C LYS A 265 -1.10 -21.89 0.26
N CYS A 266 0.11 -21.46 -0.05
CA CYS A 266 0.68 -20.24 0.48
C CYS A 266 1.34 -19.40 -0.62
N ILE A 267 0.99 -18.12 -0.67
CA ILE A 267 1.72 -17.09 -1.42
C ILE A 267 2.59 -16.34 -0.43
N VAL A 268 3.90 -16.29 -0.69
CA VAL A 268 4.83 -15.47 0.07
C VAL A 268 4.71 -14.04 -0.42
N CYS A 269 4.26 -13.14 0.44
CA CYS A 269 4.23 -11.71 0.18
C CYS A 269 5.51 -11.07 0.72
N ALA A 270 6.28 -10.45 -0.16
CA ALA A 270 7.38 -9.57 0.21
C ALA A 270 6.82 -8.28 0.82
N HIS A 271 6.58 -8.33 2.13
CA HIS A 271 5.76 -7.34 2.82
C HIS A 271 6.56 -6.12 3.23
N GLN A 272 5.99 -4.95 3.00
CA GLN A 272 6.47 -3.68 3.53
C GLN A 272 5.28 -2.75 3.83
N ASP A 273 5.50 -1.87 4.79
CA ASP A 273 4.69 -0.69 5.07
C ASP A 273 5.65 0.44 5.41
N VAL A 274 5.51 1.61 4.77
CA VAL A 274 6.33 2.80 5.08
C VAL A 274 7.84 2.47 5.06
N TRP A 275 8.28 1.68 4.08
CA TRP A 275 9.67 1.25 3.88
C TRP A 275 10.25 0.32 4.96
N SER A 276 10.35 0.76 6.21
CA SER A 276 11.04 0.05 7.29
C SER A 276 10.37 0.32 8.64
N ARG A 277 10.58 -0.57 9.61
CA ARG A 277 10.17 -0.28 11.00
C ARG A 277 10.84 0.95 11.58
N LEU A 278 12.05 1.26 11.13
CA LEU A 278 12.78 2.47 11.50
C LEU A 278 12.16 3.74 10.90
N CYS A 279 11.19 3.59 9.98
CA CYS A 279 10.40 4.68 9.42
C CYS A 279 8.97 4.75 9.97
N GLY A 280 8.59 3.82 10.87
CA GLY A 280 7.24 3.75 11.44
C GLY A 280 6.36 2.62 10.91
N GLY A 281 6.88 1.76 10.02
CA GLY A 281 6.14 0.64 9.44
C GLY A 281 6.87 -0.71 9.56
N SER A 282 7.13 -1.38 8.44
CA SER A 282 7.85 -2.67 8.36
C SER A 282 8.41 -2.91 6.94
N GLY A 283 9.30 -3.88 6.75
CA GLY A 283 9.75 -4.26 5.41
C GLY A 283 11.26 -4.30 5.27
N ALA A 284 11.86 -3.22 4.80
CA ALA A 284 13.28 -3.12 4.48
C ALA A 284 14.19 -3.12 5.72
N PRO A 285 15.36 -3.81 5.65
CA PRO A 285 16.39 -3.78 6.68
C PRO A 285 16.91 -2.36 6.97
N GLY A 286 17.38 -2.13 8.20
CA GLY A 286 17.92 -0.83 8.59
C GLY A 286 19.18 -0.41 7.85
N TRP A 287 20.00 -1.35 7.36
CA TRP A 287 21.19 -1.02 6.58
C TRP A 287 20.85 -0.29 5.27
N THR A 288 19.62 -0.44 4.74
CA THR A 288 19.19 0.27 3.52
C THR A 288 19.17 1.79 3.73
N LEU A 289 18.74 2.25 4.91
CA LEU A 289 18.74 3.65 5.30
C LEU A 289 20.18 4.17 5.44
N VAL A 290 21.04 3.37 6.08
CA VAL A 290 22.46 3.69 6.27
C VAL A 290 23.19 3.77 4.91
N ALA A 291 22.88 2.87 3.98
CA ALA A 291 23.42 2.88 2.61
C ALA A 291 23.02 4.14 1.84
N ALA A 292 21.78 4.62 2.02
CA ALA A 292 21.35 5.91 1.47
C ALA A 292 21.96 7.14 2.18
N GLY A 293 22.68 6.92 3.29
CA GLY A 293 23.32 7.97 4.09
C GLY A 293 22.44 8.58 5.19
N LEU A 294 21.33 7.94 5.55
CA LEU A 294 20.45 8.34 6.65
C LEU A 294 20.91 7.68 7.96
N ASP A 295 20.93 8.43 9.08
CA ASP A 295 21.16 7.90 10.43
C ASP A 295 19.82 7.50 11.07
N PRO A 296 19.54 6.20 11.25
CA PRO A 296 18.27 5.75 11.79
C PRO A 296 17.93 6.34 13.18
N ARG A 297 18.95 6.67 13.98
CA ARG A 297 18.78 7.16 15.36
C ARG A 297 18.23 8.59 15.40
N ARG A 298 18.37 9.33 14.30
CA ARG A 298 17.97 10.73 14.18
C ARG A 298 16.64 10.92 13.45
N LEU A 299 16.09 9.87 12.82
CA LEU A 299 14.91 9.93 11.97
C LEU A 299 13.69 10.57 12.64
N ASN A 300 13.47 10.25 13.92
CA ASN A 300 12.35 10.78 14.71
C ASN A 300 12.63 12.23 15.14
N ALA A 301 13.82 12.53 15.67
CA ALA A 301 14.22 13.87 16.09
C ALA A 301 14.17 14.92 14.97
N THR A 302 14.41 14.51 13.72
CA THR A 302 14.30 15.36 12.53
C THR A 302 12.91 15.35 11.91
N ALA A 303 11.91 14.68 12.51
CA ALA A 303 10.56 14.50 11.97
C ALA A 303 10.53 13.89 10.54
N THR A 304 11.60 13.22 10.13
CA THR A 304 11.77 12.60 8.80
C THR A 304 11.17 11.20 8.72
N ALA A 305 10.69 10.67 9.84
CA ALA A 305 9.90 9.46 9.97
C ALA A 305 8.89 9.61 11.11
N LEU A 306 7.86 8.77 11.15
CA LEU A 306 6.90 8.72 12.25
C LEU A 306 7.18 7.49 13.10
N VAL A 307 8.02 7.61 14.14
CA VAL A 307 8.40 6.46 14.99
C VAL A 307 8.18 6.81 16.46
N PRO A 308 6.93 6.68 16.96
CA PRO A 308 6.59 7.14 18.30
C PRO A 308 7.40 6.46 19.42
N ASP A 309 7.83 5.22 19.20
CA ASP A 309 8.43 4.36 20.24
C ASP A 309 9.80 3.76 19.85
N ALA A 310 10.51 4.31 18.87
CA ALA A 310 11.89 3.88 18.62
C ALA A 310 12.81 4.49 19.68
N GLY A 311 13.67 3.69 20.32
CA GLY A 311 14.66 4.14 21.30
C GLY A 311 15.75 5.12 20.80
N GLY A 312 15.49 5.85 19.71
CA GLY A 312 16.29 6.96 19.22
C GLY A 312 15.91 8.31 19.86
N GLU A 313 16.46 9.39 19.31
CA GLU A 313 16.20 10.74 19.81
C GLU A 313 14.74 11.13 19.58
N ALA A 314 14.03 11.51 20.65
CA ALA A 314 12.62 11.90 20.58
C ALA A 314 12.43 13.20 19.80
N LEU A 315 11.37 13.25 18.98
CA LEU A 315 10.92 14.48 18.35
C LEU A 315 10.56 15.52 19.42
N THR A 316 11.11 16.72 19.28
CA THR A 316 10.70 17.89 20.09
C THR A 316 9.92 18.85 19.20
N SER A 317 8.62 18.99 19.50
CA SER A 317 7.71 19.94 18.86
C SER A 317 7.31 21.04 19.87
N MET A 318 6.99 22.23 19.36
CA MET A 318 6.47 23.35 20.15
C MET A 318 5.11 23.79 19.59
N PRO A 319 4.00 23.13 20.02
CA PRO A 319 2.66 23.54 19.63
C PRO A 319 2.25 24.86 20.30
N PRO A 320 1.31 25.62 19.71
CA PRO A 320 0.74 26.81 20.35
C PRO A 320 0.09 26.49 21.70
N ALA A 321 0.06 27.47 22.61
CA ALA A 321 -0.50 27.29 23.96
C ALA A 321 -1.93 26.70 23.94
N GLY A 322 -2.14 25.65 24.73
CA GLY A 322 -3.43 24.94 24.83
C GLY A 322 -3.73 24.00 23.67
N LYS A 323 -2.77 23.74 22.76
CA LYS A 323 -2.87 22.69 21.75
C LYS A 323 -2.14 21.44 22.19
N GLU A 324 -2.78 20.30 21.97
CA GLU A 324 -2.21 18.98 22.18
C GLU A 324 -1.92 18.32 20.82
N GLU A 325 -0.92 17.45 20.82
CA GLU A 325 -0.48 16.67 19.66
C GLU A 325 -0.65 15.17 19.93
N PRO A 326 -1.90 14.67 20.07
CA PRO A 326 -2.12 13.28 20.43
C PRO A 326 -1.61 12.34 19.33
N THR A 327 -0.64 11.50 19.68
CA THR A 327 -0.24 10.34 18.88
C THR A 327 -1.16 9.17 19.22
N GLY A 328 -1.91 8.70 18.23
CA GLY A 328 -2.87 7.61 18.42
C GLY A 328 -2.63 6.44 17.46
N PRO A 329 -3.33 5.32 17.67
CA PRO A 329 -3.31 4.21 16.72
C PRO A 329 -3.84 4.69 15.35
N PHE A 330 -3.30 4.08 14.28
CA PHE A 330 -3.59 4.39 12.86
C PHE A 330 -2.97 5.68 12.28
N ASN A 331 -1.92 6.22 12.90
CA ASN A 331 -1.19 7.36 12.30
C ASN A 331 -0.11 6.91 11.28
N TRP A 332 0.21 5.61 11.23
CA TRP A 332 1.31 5.07 10.43
C TRP A 332 1.19 5.32 8.91
N PRO A 333 0.02 5.35 8.24
CA PRO A 333 -0.01 5.59 6.79
C PRO A 333 0.41 7.02 6.42
N SER A 334 0.28 7.98 7.34
CA SER A 334 0.85 9.33 7.19
C SER A 334 2.38 9.35 7.25
N GLY A 335 3.01 8.19 7.47
CA GLY A 335 4.45 7.98 7.39
C GLY A 335 4.96 8.02 5.95
N TYR A 336 4.17 7.64 4.94
CA TYR A 336 4.63 7.59 3.54
C TYR A 336 5.08 8.95 2.99
N GLN A 337 4.50 10.04 3.51
CA GLN A 337 4.83 11.41 3.14
C GLN A 337 6.07 11.97 3.88
N LYS A 338 6.66 11.20 4.79
CA LYS A 338 7.87 11.61 5.51
C LYS A 338 9.10 11.45 4.63
N MET A 339 10.10 12.31 4.86
CA MET A 339 11.26 12.38 3.97
C MET A 339 12.00 11.06 3.80
N ALA A 340 12.22 10.30 4.89
CA ALA A 340 12.99 9.08 4.82
C ALA A 340 12.32 7.99 3.97
N PRO A 341 11.07 7.55 4.24
CA PRO A 341 10.42 6.55 3.39
C PRO A 341 10.19 7.05 1.95
N ALA A 342 9.84 8.32 1.75
CA ALA A 342 9.68 8.88 0.41
C ALA A 342 11.00 8.89 -0.39
N THR A 343 12.11 9.28 0.27
CA THR A 343 13.45 9.25 -0.33
C THR A 343 13.85 7.82 -0.65
N MET A 344 13.71 6.89 0.28
CA MET A 344 14.10 5.49 0.06
C MET A 344 13.32 4.84 -1.07
N ALA A 345 12.01 5.03 -1.13
CA ALA A 345 11.20 4.58 -2.26
C ALA A 345 11.69 5.17 -3.59
N THR A 346 12.00 6.48 -3.61
CA THR A 346 12.50 7.14 -4.83
C THR A 346 13.86 6.58 -5.27
N LEU A 347 14.77 6.31 -4.33
CA LEU A 347 16.08 5.73 -4.62
C LEU A 347 15.96 4.27 -5.11
N PHE A 348 15.07 3.48 -4.48
CA PHE A 348 14.82 2.09 -4.87
C PHE A 348 14.23 1.98 -6.28
N TRP A 349 13.29 2.85 -6.65
CA TRP A 349 12.64 2.77 -7.96
C TRP A 349 13.42 3.49 -9.05
N GLY A 350 13.92 4.70 -8.77
CA GLY A 350 14.45 5.61 -9.77
C GLY A 350 15.77 6.25 -9.39
N GLY A 351 16.58 5.64 -8.52
CA GLY A 351 17.90 6.16 -8.13
C GLY A 351 18.83 6.43 -9.30
N LYS A 352 18.78 5.64 -10.39
CA LYS A 352 19.55 5.92 -11.62
C LYS A 352 19.10 7.19 -12.34
N THR A 353 17.81 7.51 -12.25
CA THR A 353 17.20 8.66 -12.93
C THR A 353 17.34 9.92 -12.10
N PHE A 354 16.97 9.85 -10.82
CA PHE A 354 16.85 11.01 -9.93
C PHE A 354 18.07 11.22 -9.02
N ALA A 355 18.89 10.20 -8.79
CA ALA A 355 20.10 10.28 -7.97
C ALA A 355 21.32 9.62 -8.66
N PRO A 356 21.62 9.95 -9.93
CA PRO A 356 22.66 9.26 -10.72
C PRO A 356 24.05 9.32 -10.09
N ASN A 357 24.33 10.34 -9.27
CA ASN A 357 25.62 10.53 -8.61
C ASN A 357 25.75 9.79 -7.27
N LEU A 358 24.69 9.13 -6.79
CA LEU A 358 24.73 8.32 -5.57
C LEU A 358 25.09 6.88 -5.91
N CYS A 359 26.38 6.58 -5.90
CA CYS A 359 26.92 5.24 -6.05
C CYS A 359 27.61 4.81 -4.76
N ILE A 360 27.31 3.60 -4.28
CA ILE A 360 28.07 2.95 -3.23
C ILE A 360 29.39 2.48 -3.83
N THR A 361 30.49 2.60 -3.10
CA THR A 361 31.85 2.27 -3.61
C THR A 361 32.09 0.77 -3.80
N THR A 362 31.27 -0.04 -3.14
CA THR A 362 31.18 -1.50 -3.32
C THR A 362 29.82 -1.87 -3.89
N ASP A 363 29.77 -2.95 -4.66
CA ASP A 363 28.50 -3.48 -5.14
C ASP A 363 27.80 -4.32 -4.07
N HIS A 364 26.56 -4.73 -4.34
CA HIS A 364 25.75 -5.56 -3.45
C HIS A 364 26.36 -6.92 -3.11
N ALA A 365 27.28 -7.42 -3.94
CA ALA A 365 28.05 -8.65 -3.70
C ALA A 365 29.35 -8.41 -2.90
N GLY A 366 29.62 -7.17 -2.46
CA GLY A 366 30.78 -6.82 -1.64
C GLY A 366 32.08 -6.65 -2.43
N ARG A 367 32.02 -6.58 -3.76
CA ARG A 367 33.19 -6.33 -4.62
C ARG A 367 33.49 -4.84 -4.65
N ALA A 368 34.76 -4.47 -4.79
CA ALA A 368 35.23 -3.09 -4.88
C ALA A 368 34.90 -2.45 -6.25
N GLN A 369 33.62 -2.37 -6.58
CA GLN A 369 33.07 -1.82 -7.80
C GLN A 369 31.96 -0.84 -7.44
N PRO A 370 32.03 0.42 -7.91
CA PRO A 370 30.95 1.36 -7.67
C PRO A 370 29.63 0.91 -8.31
N GLU A 371 28.54 0.95 -7.55
CA GLU A 371 27.19 0.57 -7.99
C GLU A 371 26.19 1.66 -7.60
N ASN A 372 25.29 2.03 -8.52
CA ASN A 372 24.25 3.02 -8.23
C ASN A 372 23.32 2.48 -7.14
N ILE A 373 22.88 3.34 -6.23
CA ILE A 373 22.01 2.95 -5.10
C ILE A 373 20.75 2.19 -5.51
N GLN A 374 20.18 2.47 -6.70
CA GLN A 374 19.04 1.73 -7.22
C GLN A 374 19.39 0.25 -7.44
N ASP A 375 20.48 -0.02 -8.17
CA ASP A 375 20.91 -1.38 -8.46
C ASP A 375 21.33 -2.10 -7.19
N PHE A 376 22.09 -1.40 -6.33
CA PHE A 376 22.52 -1.93 -5.05
C PHE A 376 21.35 -2.42 -4.19
N LEU A 377 20.28 -1.62 -4.08
CA LEU A 377 19.10 -1.98 -3.31
C LEU A 377 18.23 -3.04 -4.01
N GLN A 378 17.95 -2.89 -5.32
CA GLN A 378 17.11 -3.82 -6.06
C GLN A 378 17.76 -5.20 -6.17
N ALA A 379 19.06 -5.28 -6.50
CA ALA A 379 19.77 -6.55 -6.59
C ALA A 379 19.84 -7.25 -5.24
N SER A 380 20.12 -6.52 -4.16
CA SER A 380 20.11 -7.07 -2.80
C SER A 380 18.73 -7.62 -2.39
N TYR A 381 17.65 -6.92 -2.78
CA TYR A 381 16.28 -7.35 -2.51
C TYR A 381 15.91 -8.60 -3.31
N ILE A 382 16.15 -8.55 -4.62
CA ILE A 382 15.84 -9.65 -5.54
C ILE A 382 16.60 -10.91 -5.13
N GLU A 383 17.91 -10.79 -4.84
CA GLU A 383 18.72 -11.94 -4.45
C GLU A 383 18.24 -12.56 -3.12
N ALA A 384 17.84 -11.75 -2.13
CA ALA A 384 17.32 -12.27 -0.87
C ALA A 384 16.03 -13.11 -1.07
N PHE A 385 15.10 -12.64 -1.90
CA PHE A 385 13.87 -13.39 -2.20
C PHE A 385 14.11 -14.55 -3.17
N ALA A 386 15.09 -14.46 -4.08
CA ALA A 386 15.49 -15.57 -4.95
C ALA A 386 16.06 -16.74 -4.13
N GLN A 387 16.94 -16.47 -3.17
CA GLN A 387 17.45 -17.50 -2.26
C GLN A 387 16.34 -18.12 -1.40
N LEU A 388 15.36 -17.32 -0.96
CA LEU A 388 14.18 -17.86 -0.27
C LEU A 388 13.36 -18.77 -1.20
N ALA A 389 13.15 -18.38 -2.47
CA ALA A 389 12.45 -19.18 -3.45
C ALA A 389 13.17 -20.51 -3.72
N GLU A 390 14.50 -20.48 -3.84
CA GLU A 390 15.34 -21.68 -3.96
C GLU A 390 15.20 -22.61 -2.74
N ALA A 391 15.21 -22.04 -1.52
CA ALA A 391 15.05 -22.80 -0.28
C ALA A 391 13.65 -23.42 -0.12
N LEU A 392 12.60 -22.76 -0.62
CA LEU A 392 11.22 -23.22 -0.53
C LEU A 392 10.74 -24.02 -1.76
N ARG A 393 11.58 -24.19 -2.79
CA ARG A 393 11.17 -24.82 -4.07
C ARG A 393 10.54 -26.21 -3.95
N SER A 394 10.94 -26.99 -2.94
CA SER A 394 10.42 -28.34 -2.71
C SER A 394 9.14 -28.37 -1.86
N CYS A 395 8.76 -27.24 -1.26
CA CYS A 395 7.58 -27.13 -0.40
C CYS A 395 6.31 -27.11 -1.26
N ARG A 396 5.53 -28.21 -1.23
CA ARG A 396 4.29 -28.34 -2.01
C ARG A 396 3.23 -27.30 -1.66
N ALA A 397 3.23 -26.77 -0.44
CA ALA A 397 2.34 -25.70 -0.02
C ALA A 397 2.64 -24.36 -0.73
N LEU A 398 3.83 -24.15 -1.27
CA LEU A 398 4.18 -22.92 -1.97
C LEU A 398 3.41 -22.81 -3.30
N ALA A 399 2.66 -21.72 -3.44
CA ALA A 399 1.91 -21.37 -4.65
C ALA A 399 2.61 -20.29 -5.49
N GLY A 400 3.40 -19.42 -4.85
CA GLY A 400 4.14 -18.37 -5.55
C GLY A 400 4.56 -17.22 -4.64
N PHE A 401 5.00 -16.14 -5.28
CA PHE A 401 5.48 -14.93 -4.63
C PHE A 401 4.66 -13.71 -5.08
N ASP A 402 4.35 -12.84 -4.13
CA ASP A 402 3.85 -11.49 -4.34
C ASP A 402 5.01 -10.52 -4.11
N LEU A 403 5.41 -9.82 -5.17
CA LEU A 403 6.76 -9.27 -5.35
C LEU A 403 7.09 -8.11 -4.42
N MET A 404 6.09 -7.31 -4.05
CA MET A 404 6.19 -6.23 -3.07
C MET A 404 4.79 -5.79 -2.67
N ASN A 405 4.50 -5.77 -1.37
CA ASN A 405 3.26 -5.23 -0.86
C ASN A 405 3.16 -3.72 -1.14
N GLU A 406 2.07 -3.29 -1.79
CA GLU A 406 1.69 -1.87 -1.97
C GLU A 406 2.87 -0.96 -2.35
N PRO A 407 3.50 -1.15 -3.53
CA PRO A 407 4.69 -0.40 -3.92
C PRO A 407 4.41 1.11 -3.96
N HIS A 408 5.02 1.84 -3.03
CA HIS A 408 4.89 3.29 -2.95
C HIS A 408 5.94 3.98 -3.84
N ARG A 409 5.51 4.97 -4.62
CA ARG A 409 6.37 5.65 -5.62
C ARG A 409 7.37 6.67 -5.04
N GLY A 410 7.24 6.99 -3.75
CA GLY A 410 8.04 8.04 -3.12
C GLY A 410 7.74 9.41 -3.72
N TYR A 411 8.77 10.12 -4.17
CA TYR A 411 8.65 11.40 -4.86
C TYR A 411 8.41 11.26 -6.36
N ILE A 412 8.50 10.07 -6.97
CA ILE A 412 8.26 9.93 -8.41
C ILE A 412 6.83 10.37 -8.74
N ASN A 413 6.68 11.24 -9.74
CA ASN A 413 5.42 11.93 -10.04
C ASN A 413 4.84 12.67 -8.81
N LEU A 414 5.70 13.38 -8.06
CA LEU A 414 5.32 14.20 -6.90
C LEU A 414 4.22 15.20 -7.29
N TYR A 415 3.17 15.27 -6.46
CA TYR A 415 2.07 16.22 -6.67
C TYR A 415 2.54 17.68 -6.58
N SER A 416 3.20 18.04 -5.48
CA SER A 416 3.81 19.35 -5.28
C SER A 416 4.90 19.28 -4.21
N PHE A 417 5.85 20.20 -4.27
CA PHE A 417 6.82 20.40 -3.18
C PHE A 417 6.20 21.03 -1.94
N ASP A 418 5.15 21.83 -2.13
CA ASP A 418 4.51 22.64 -1.09
C ASP A 418 3.31 21.94 -0.44
N GLY A 419 2.89 20.78 -0.95
CA GLY A 419 1.76 20.04 -0.42
C GLY A 419 1.55 18.69 -1.08
N TRP A 420 0.76 17.86 -0.40
CA TRP A 420 0.38 16.53 -0.82
C TRP A 420 -1.03 16.53 -1.41
N CYS A 421 -1.42 15.45 -2.07
CA CYS A 421 -2.74 15.35 -2.67
C CYS A 421 -3.77 14.96 -1.61
N TYR A 422 -4.61 15.93 -1.19
CA TYR A 422 -5.57 15.72 -0.10
C TYR A 422 -6.52 14.53 -0.31
N GLU A 423 -6.84 14.21 -1.55
CA GLU A 423 -7.77 13.15 -1.94
C GLU A 423 -7.16 11.74 -1.88
N THR A 424 -5.84 11.63 -2.01
CA THR A 424 -5.15 10.32 -2.12
C THR A 424 -4.19 10.04 -0.96
N ASP A 425 -3.70 11.08 -0.28
CA ASP A 425 -2.77 10.97 0.83
C ASP A 425 -3.50 11.01 2.19
N LEU A 426 -3.02 10.27 3.20
CA LEU A 426 -3.59 10.31 4.55
C LEU A 426 -2.89 11.37 5.41
N HIS A 427 -3.66 12.23 6.08
CA HIS A 427 -3.14 13.41 6.80
C HIS A 427 -3.44 13.33 8.30
N ILE A 428 -2.54 12.76 9.10
CA ILE A 428 -2.70 12.68 10.57
C ILE A 428 -1.36 12.94 11.26
N GLY A 429 -1.39 13.76 12.32
CA GLY A 429 -0.22 14.14 13.09
C GLY A 429 0.62 15.21 12.37
N HIS A 430 1.93 15.20 12.62
CA HIS A 430 2.90 16.04 11.93
C HIS A 430 2.85 15.78 10.42
N TYR A 431 2.50 16.77 9.61
CA TYR A 431 2.27 16.58 8.18
C TYR A 431 3.05 17.60 7.33
N PRO A 432 4.39 17.56 7.34
CA PRO A 432 5.21 18.47 6.56
C PRO A 432 4.98 18.31 5.05
N SER A 433 5.09 19.39 4.28
CA SER A 433 5.23 19.30 2.83
C SER A 433 6.51 18.55 2.44
N ALA A 434 6.66 18.16 1.18
CA ALA A 434 7.90 17.55 0.72
C ALA A 434 9.10 18.48 0.97
N LEU A 435 8.99 19.77 0.65
CA LEU A 435 10.05 20.76 0.87
C LEU A 435 10.36 20.98 2.36
N GLU A 436 9.33 21.11 3.22
CA GLU A 436 9.50 21.23 4.67
C GLU A 436 10.22 19.99 5.23
N SER A 437 9.85 18.79 4.76
CA SER A 437 10.47 17.53 5.19
C SER A 437 11.94 17.41 4.78
N LEU A 438 12.29 17.88 3.58
CA LEU A 438 13.68 17.93 3.10
C LEU A 438 14.53 18.88 3.95
N ALA A 439 13.98 20.05 4.29
CA ALA A 439 14.65 21.04 5.13
C ALA A 439 14.87 20.53 6.57
N LEU A 440 13.85 19.90 7.16
CA LEU A 440 13.93 19.27 8.48
C LEU A 440 15.00 18.17 8.52
N GLY A 441 15.13 17.37 7.46
CA GLY A 441 16.18 16.36 7.34
C GLY A 441 17.60 16.95 7.30
N ASP A 442 17.77 18.13 6.72
CA ASP A 442 19.03 18.89 6.75
C ASP A 442 19.27 19.62 8.09
N GLY A 443 18.35 19.52 9.04
CA GLY A 443 18.46 20.14 10.36
C GLY A 443 17.94 21.58 10.42
N TYR A 444 17.25 22.06 9.40
CA TYR A 444 16.65 23.40 9.41
C TYR A 444 15.28 23.37 10.10
N ALA A 445 15.05 24.31 11.01
CA ALA A 445 13.78 24.43 11.73
C ALA A 445 12.64 24.79 10.77
N GLN A 446 11.48 24.17 10.93
CA GLN A 446 10.27 24.42 10.13
C GLN A 446 9.04 24.53 11.04
N ASP A 447 8.13 25.43 10.67
CA ASP A 447 6.75 25.40 11.16
C ASP A 447 5.95 24.50 10.24
N ILE A 448 5.38 23.40 10.71
CA ILE A 448 4.68 22.42 9.86
C ILE A 448 3.23 22.23 10.35
N PRO A 449 2.29 21.83 9.49
CA PRO A 449 0.92 21.63 9.93
C PRO A 449 0.79 20.33 10.74
N PHE A 450 -0.07 20.37 11.74
CA PHE A 450 -0.48 19.22 12.55
C PHE A 450 -1.95 18.90 12.27
N TYR A 451 -2.23 17.70 11.78
CA TYR A 451 -3.57 17.25 11.43
C TYR A 451 -4.17 16.34 12.50
N VAL A 452 -5.48 16.48 12.71
CA VAL A 452 -6.26 15.62 13.60
C VAL A 452 -7.39 14.97 12.82
N LYS A 453 -7.83 13.79 13.29
CA LYS A 453 -9.01 13.11 12.76
C LYS A 453 -10.24 14.01 12.91
N SER A 454 -11.11 14.04 11.91
CA SER A 454 -12.36 14.81 11.94
C SER A 454 -13.50 14.11 11.21
N TRP A 455 -14.67 14.75 11.20
CA TRP A 455 -15.86 14.33 10.46
C TRP A 455 -16.61 15.60 9.99
N PRO A 456 -17.20 15.64 8.78
CA PRO A 456 -17.32 14.55 7.78
C PRO A 456 -16.05 14.30 6.97
N PHE A 457 -15.11 15.25 6.92
CA PHE A 457 -13.81 15.06 6.28
C PHE A 457 -12.88 14.23 7.18
N PRO A 458 -12.13 13.26 6.63
CA PRO A 458 -11.37 12.27 7.42
C PRO A 458 -10.32 12.91 8.34
N SER A 459 -9.79 14.07 7.96
CA SER A 459 -8.88 14.87 8.78
C SER A 459 -9.13 16.35 8.60
N ARG A 460 -8.51 17.16 9.48
CA ARG A 460 -8.42 18.61 9.32
C ARG A 460 -7.13 19.13 9.97
N MET A 461 -6.62 20.24 9.46
CA MET A 461 -5.52 20.94 10.13
C MET A 461 -5.99 21.49 11.49
N SER A 462 -5.28 21.14 12.56
CA SER A 462 -5.54 21.62 13.92
C SER A 462 -4.80 22.91 14.23
N HIS A 463 -3.51 22.94 13.90
CA HIS A 463 -2.58 24.05 14.11
C HIS A 463 -1.32 23.84 13.26
N ARG A 464 -0.40 24.81 13.30
CA ARG A 464 1.00 24.60 12.90
C ARG A 464 1.85 24.49 14.16
N THR A 465 2.86 23.64 14.12
CA THR A 465 3.78 23.39 15.22
C THR A 465 5.21 23.65 14.77
N HIS A 466 6.01 24.24 15.65
CA HIS A 466 7.40 24.55 15.35
C HIS A 466 8.29 23.35 15.70
N ILE A 467 9.07 22.88 14.73
CA ILE A 467 10.05 21.80 14.92
C ILE A 467 11.42 22.35 14.59
N ALA A 468 12.34 22.24 15.54
CA ALA A 468 13.74 22.64 15.40
C ALA A 468 14.65 21.44 15.70
N PRO A 469 15.07 20.68 14.66
CA PRO A 469 15.98 19.56 14.86
C PRO A 469 17.33 20.03 15.41
N LYS A 470 17.91 19.26 16.32
CA LYS A 470 19.24 19.56 16.91
C LYS A 470 20.40 19.20 15.99
N SER A 471 20.15 18.31 15.03
CA SER A 471 21.13 17.79 14.08
C SER A 471 20.43 17.42 12.77
N ARG A 472 21.22 17.22 11.71
CA ARG A 472 20.74 16.63 10.45
C ARG A 472 20.61 15.13 10.57
N VAL A 473 19.70 14.55 9.78
CA VAL A 473 19.50 13.10 9.70
C VAL A 473 20.61 12.38 8.94
N TRP A 474 21.36 13.12 8.12
CA TRP A 474 22.37 12.56 7.23
C TRP A 474 23.67 12.22 7.97
N ILE A 475 24.22 11.04 7.67
CA ILE A 475 25.50 10.56 8.19
C ILE A 475 26.65 11.33 7.53
N ASP A 476 27.66 11.68 8.33
CA ASP A 476 28.88 12.30 7.83
C ASP A 476 29.64 11.32 6.93
N ARG A 477 30.00 11.75 5.71
CA ARG A 477 30.64 10.84 4.74
C ARG A 477 31.94 10.22 5.23
N ALA A 478 32.67 10.93 6.09
CA ALA A 478 33.92 10.44 6.68
C ALA A 478 33.74 9.22 7.59
N THR A 479 32.53 9.02 8.13
CA THR A 479 32.20 7.92 9.05
C THR A 479 31.10 7.01 8.52
N ALA A 480 30.70 7.16 7.24
CA ALA A 480 29.61 6.41 6.65
C ALA A 480 29.98 4.91 6.54
N PRO A 481 29.16 3.99 7.10
CA PRO A 481 29.42 2.55 6.98
C PRO A 481 29.38 2.03 5.53
N PHE A 482 28.64 2.73 4.66
CA PHE A 482 28.63 2.52 3.21
C PHE A 482 29.27 3.73 2.53
N PRO A 483 30.60 3.71 2.27
CA PRO A 483 31.24 4.79 1.56
C PRO A 483 30.65 4.92 0.16
N SER A 484 30.40 6.16 -0.25
CA SER A 484 29.71 6.48 -1.50
C SER A 484 30.37 7.64 -2.23
N THR A 485 29.98 7.84 -3.48
CA THR A 485 30.44 8.94 -4.36
C THR A 485 29.85 10.31 -4.01
N ARG A 486 29.05 10.39 -2.93
CA ARG A 486 28.44 11.64 -2.45
C ARG A 486 29.49 12.71 -2.21
N ARG A 487 29.14 13.96 -2.50
CA ARG A 487 30.02 15.13 -2.35
C ARG A 487 29.65 16.01 -1.15
N SER A 488 28.45 15.85 -0.60
CA SER A 488 27.97 16.59 0.55
C SER A 488 27.57 15.66 1.69
N ASP A 489 27.55 16.18 2.92
CA ASP A 489 27.02 15.47 4.09
C ASP A 489 25.53 15.79 4.35
N GLY A 490 24.85 16.50 3.43
CA GLY A 490 23.46 16.95 3.58
C GLY A 490 22.46 16.11 2.79
N CYS A 491 21.38 16.72 2.35
CA CYS A 491 20.34 16.05 1.57
C CYS A 491 20.78 15.63 0.17
N VAL A 492 20.51 14.37 -0.19
CA VAL A 492 20.77 13.85 -1.54
C VAL A 492 20.09 14.69 -2.62
N TRP A 493 18.87 15.16 -2.37
CA TRP A 493 18.12 15.97 -3.33
C TRP A 493 18.66 17.41 -3.42
N ARG A 494 19.22 17.95 -2.34
CA ARG A 494 19.94 19.24 -2.37
C ARG A 494 21.23 19.12 -3.18
N GLU A 495 21.96 18.01 -3.02
CA GLU A 495 23.17 17.71 -3.79
C GLU A 495 22.89 17.63 -5.31
N HIS A 496 21.71 17.15 -5.70
CA HIS A 496 21.25 17.12 -7.09
C HIS A 496 20.60 18.44 -7.56
N GLY A 497 20.63 19.49 -6.74
CA GLY A 497 20.10 20.80 -7.09
C GLY A 497 18.57 20.83 -7.23
N VAL A 498 17.85 19.98 -6.51
CA VAL A 498 16.37 19.97 -6.51
C VAL A 498 15.82 21.14 -5.70
N TRP A 499 16.48 21.44 -4.57
CA TRP A 499 16.13 22.52 -3.66
C TRP A 499 17.39 23.12 -3.02
N ALA A 500 17.26 24.28 -2.40
CA ALA A 500 18.32 24.91 -1.63
C ALA A 500 17.77 25.65 -0.40
N TRP A 501 18.64 25.88 0.58
CA TRP A 501 18.36 26.76 1.70
C TRP A 501 18.71 28.21 1.34
N ASN A 502 17.76 29.13 1.50
CA ASN A 502 18.01 30.55 1.32
C ASN A 502 18.41 31.19 2.66
N GLU A 503 19.70 31.52 2.79
CA GLU A 503 20.26 32.09 4.02
C GLU A 503 19.66 33.45 4.40
N LYS A 504 19.16 34.24 3.44
CA LYS A 504 18.58 35.56 3.72
C LYS A 504 17.17 35.45 4.28
N SER A 505 16.35 34.59 3.68
CA SER A 505 14.96 34.40 4.11
C SER A 505 14.80 33.33 5.18
N GLN A 506 15.85 32.54 5.45
CA GLN A 506 15.82 31.37 6.34
C GLN A 506 14.67 30.41 5.96
N LYS A 507 14.56 30.13 4.66
CA LYS A 507 13.52 29.26 4.09
C LYS A 507 14.09 28.32 3.03
N PRO A 508 13.52 27.11 2.89
CA PRO A 508 13.86 26.25 1.76
C PRO A 508 13.21 26.78 0.49
N VAL A 509 13.88 26.60 -0.65
CA VAL A 509 13.44 27.07 -1.98
C VAL A 509 13.60 25.93 -2.98
N VAL A 510 12.55 25.66 -3.75
CA VAL A 510 12.58 24.71 -4.86
C VAL A 510 13.35 25.30 -6.02
N LEU A 511 14.33 24.56 -6.54
CA LEU A 511 15.11 24.96 -7.72
C LEU A 511 14.60 24.29 -8.99
N GLN A 512 14.04 23.08 -8.88
CA GLN A 512 13.52 22.29 -10.00
C GLN A 512 12.16 21.67 -9.62
N ALA A 513 11.07 22.36 -9.95
CA ALA A 513 9.71 21.98 -9.52
C ALA A 513 9.17 20.69 -10.17
N ASP A 514 9.67 20.33 -11.35
CA ASP A 514 9.28 19.15 -12.13
C ASP A 514 10.31 18.02 -12.06
N TYR A 515 11.33 18.12 -11.19
CA TYR A 515 12.46 17.20 -11.10
C TYR A 515 12.06 15.72 -11.03
N PHE A 516 10.98 15.41 -10.31
CA PHE A 516 10.49 14.04 -10.14
C PHE A 516 9.40 13.61 -11.14
N SER A 517 9.04 14.49 -12.07
CA SER A 517 8.01 14.26 -13.09
C SER A 517 8.60 14.08 -14.50
N VAL A 518 9.90 14.35 -14.65
CA VAL A 518 10.66 14.18 -15.90
C VAL A 518 11.97 13.45 -15.63
N ASP A 519 12.62 12.94 -16.69
CA ASP A 519 14.00 12.46 -16.59
C ASP A 519 14.97 13.66 -16.53
N PRO A 520 15.60 13.95 -15.38
CA PRO A 520 16.42 15.15 -15.22
C PRO A 520 17.85 14.97 -15.77
N ARG A 521 18.20 13.76 -16.25
CA ARG A 521 19.57 13.47 -16.69
C ARG A 521 19.92 14.26 -17.96
N PRO A 522 21.17 14.76 -18.07
CA PRO A 522 21.62 15.44 -19.29
C PRO A 522 21.42 14.55 -20.53
N GLY A 523 20.89 15.13 -21.60
CA GLY A 523 20.69 14.43 -22.88
C GLY A 523 19.40 13.60 -23.00
N GLN A 524 18.60 13.45 -21.93
CA GLN A 524 17.33 12.70 -21.97
C GLN A 524 16.11 13.56 -22.34
N GLY A 525 16.33 14.81 -22.73
CA GLY A 525 15.28 15.70 -23.24
C GLY A 525 14.18 16.06 -22.23
N ARG A 526 14.36 15.79 -20.94
CA ARG A 526 13.34 15.99 -19.89
C ARG A 526 12.01 15.31 -20.23
N ARG A 527 12.08 14.10 -20.79
CA ARG A 527 10.92 13.27 -21.09
C ARG A 527 10.11 13.05 -19.80
N ARG A 528 8.78 13.20 -19.87
CA ARG A 528 7.89 12.85 -18.76
C ARG A 528 8.03 11.37 -18.39
N VAL A 529 8.18 11.11 -17.10
CA VAL A 529 8.25 9.75 -16.57
C VAL A 529 6.89 9.31 -16.05
N GLU A 530 6.64 8.01 -16.08
CA GLU A 530 5.46 7.37 -15.53
C GLU A 530 5.91 6.18 -14.67
N PHE A 531 5.42 6.14 -13.41
CA PHE A 531 5.89 5.20 -12.39
C PHE A 531 5.85 3.74 -12.83
N TYR A 532 4.71 3.29 -13.38
CA TYR A 532 4.51 1.89 -13.71
C TYR A 532 5.38 1.45 -14.89
N ARG A 533 5.39 2.22 -15.98
CA ARG A 533 6.13 1.92 -17.21
C ARG A 533 7.63 2.04 -17.02
N ASP A 534 8.10 3.15 -16.44
CA ASP A 534 9.52 3.49 -16.46
C ASP A 534 10.29 2.87 -15.27
N PHE A 535 9.61 2.41 -14.20
CA PHE A 535 10.29 1.92 -12.98
C PHE A 535 9.73 0.59 -12.45
N TYR A 536 8.42 0.47 -12.25
CA TYR A 536 7.84 -0.75 -11.67
C TYR A 536 7.95 -1.96 -12.63
N ALA A 537 7.58 -1.80 -13.90
CA ALA A 537 7.65 -2.87 -14.89
C ALA A 537 9.08 -3.41 -15.12
N PRO A 538 10.13 -2.56 -15.25
CA PRO A 538 11.51 -3.03 -15.28
C PRO A 538 11.94 -3.84 -14.04
N PHE A 539 11.48 -3.45 -12.85
CA PHE A 539 11.74 -4.20 -11.62
C PHE A 539 11.08 -5.58 -11.64
N ILE A 540 9.82 -5.68 -12.08
CA ILE A 540 9.13 -6.97 -12.22
C ILE A 540 9.89 -7.87 -13.20
N GLN A 541 10.36 -7.31 -14.32
CA GLN A 541 11.14 -8.05 -15.29
C GLN A 541 12.45 -8.57 -14.69
N ALA A 542 13.21 -7.71 -14.01
CA ALA A 542 14.45 -8.10 -13.34
C ALA A 542 14.23 -9.18 -12.26
N PHE A 543 13.13 -9.08 -11.50
CA PHE A 543 12.75 -10.10 -10.52
C PHE A 543 12.41 -11.44 -11.19
N ALA A 544 11.66 -11.42 -12.30
CA ALA A 544 11.27 -12.63 -13.01
C ALA A 544 12.42 -13.32 -13.75
N GLU A 545 13.46 -12.56 -14.13
CA GLU A 545 14.66 -13.08 -14.77
C GLU A 545 15.60 -13.81 -13.79
N ARG A 546 15.56 -13.48 -12.49
CA ARG A 546 16.37 -14.11 -11.44
C ARG A 546 15.68 -15.33 -10.83
#